data_AF-A0A7X9CBQ4-F1
#
_entry.id   AF-A0A7X9CBQ4-F1
#
_cell.length_a   1.000
_cell.length_b   1.000
_cell.length_c   1.000
_cell.angle_alpha   90.00
_cell.angle_beta   90.00
_cell.angle_gamma   90.00
#
_symmetry.space_group_name_H-M   'P 1'
#
loop_
_entity.id
_entity.type
_entity.pdbx_description
1 polymer ?
#
loop_
_entity_poly.entity_id
_entity_poly.type
_entity_poly.pdbx_seq_one_letter_code
_entity_poly.pdbx_strand_id
1 'polypeptide(L)'
;HVWRTAGWGTIVYLAALTAVDMALYEASEIDGANRWQQTWHITLPAIRPTIIVLFILSIGDFLELGFEHMFLLLNSMNREVGEIFDTFVYTAGIQNGQLSFATAVGLFKGLVGLILVVGANSLAKKFGEEGVY
;
A
#
# COMPACT_ATOMS: atom_id res chain seq x y z
N HIS A 1 11.76 -1.74 -6.05
CA HIS A 1 10.29 -1.71 -5.79
C HIS A 1 9.62 -0.52 -6.47
N VAL A 2 9.92 0.72 -6.05
CA VAL A 2 9.28 1.96 -6.55
C VAL A 2 9.24 2.06 -8.08
N TRP A 3 10.34 1.78 -8.77
CA TRP A 3 10.36 1.85 -10.24
C TRP A 3 9.32 0.95 -10.94
N ARG A 4 9.05 -0.24 -10.38
CA ARG A 4 8.07 -1.19 -10.94
C ARG A 4 6.63 -0.76 -10.65
N THR A 5 6.35 -0.33 -9.42
CA THR A 5 4.98 -0.07 -8.95
C THR A 5 4.52 1.37 -9.17
N ALA A 6 5.44 2.33 -9.31
CA ALA A 6 5.12 3.74 -9.49
C ALA A 6 4.31 4.00 -10.76
N GLY A 7 4.56 3.27 -11.85
CA GLY A 7 3.84 3.45 -13.11
C GLY A 7 2.33 3.24 -12.95
N TRP A 8 1.93 2.08 -12.40
CA TRP A 8 0.52 1.76 -12.20
C TRP A 8 -0.16 2.72 -11.22
N GLY A 9 0.46 2.97 -10.06
CA GLY A 9 -0.12 3.86 -9.06
C GLY A 9 -0.34 5.28 -9.61
N THR A 10 0.61 5.79 -10.40
CA THR A 10 0.50 7.14 -11.00
C THR A 10 -0.67 7.24 -11.97
N ILE A 11 -0.94 6.20 -12.76
CA ILE A 11 -2.08 6.20 -13.71
C ILE A 11 -3.41 6.35 -12.96
N VAL A 12 -3.59 5.59 -11.86
CA VAL A 12 -4.83 5.66 -11.08
C VAL A 12 -4.99 7.03 -10.42
N TYR A 13 -3.92 7.60 -9.87
CA TYR A 13 -3.96 8.95 -9.31
C TYR A 13 -4.25 10.02 -10.36
N LEU A 14 -3.68 9.92 -11.56
CA LEU A 14 -3.96 10.84 -12.66
C LEU A 14 -5.43 10.76 -13.11
N ALA A 15 -5.99 9.55 -13.22
CA ALA A 15 -7.40 9.37 -13.54
C ALA A 15 -8.31 10.02 -12.47
N ALA A 16 -7.98 9.87 -11.19
CA ALA A 16 -8.73 10.53 -10.12
C ALA A 16 -8.63 12.06 -10.19
N LEU A 17 -7.46 12.60 -10.53
CA LEU A 17 -7.26 14.04 -10.72
C LEU A 17 -8.11 14.60 -11.87
N THR A 18 -8.29 13.85 -12.95
CA THR A 18 -9.15 14.30 -14.07
C THR A 18 -10.63 14.38 -13.73
N ALA A 19 -11.07 13.76 -12.64
CA ALA A 19 -12.45 13.82 -12.17
C ALA A 19 -12.71 15.01 -11.23
N VAL A 20 -11.68 15.77 -10.84
CA VAL A 20 -11.82 16.94 -9.96
C VAL A 20 -12.40 18.12 -10.74
N ASP A 21 -13.39 18.80 -10.16
CA ASP A 21 -14.03 19.97 -10.78
C ASP A 21 -13.05 21.14 -10.95
N MET A 22 -12.90 21.60 -12.20
CA MET A 22 -12.02 22.73 -12.56
C MET A 22 -12.52 24.06 -11.97
N ALA A 23 -13.83 24.21 -11.72
CA ALA A 23 -14.39 25.43 -11.15
C ALA A 23 -13.81 25.75 -9.76
N LEU A 24 -13.43 24.72 -8.98
CA LEU A 24 -12.77 24.89 -7.68
C LEU A 24 -11.38 25.53 -7.83
N TYR A 25 -10.63 25.13 -8.86
CA TYR A 25 -9.31 25.70 -9.12
C TYR A 25 -9.42 27.13 -9.62
N GLU A 26 -10.33 27.41 -10.55
CA GLU A 26 -10.56 28.76 -11.07
C GLU A 26 -11.00 29.74 -9.97
N ALA A 27 -11.96 29.34 -9.12
CA ALA A 27 -12.40 30.14 -7.99
C ALA A 27 -11.25 30.44 -7.02
N SER A 28 -10.44 29.42 -6.68
CA SER A 28 -9.30 29.60 -5.79
C SER A 28 -8.22 30.53 -6.36
N GLU A 29 -8.07 30.57 -7.68
CA GLU A 29 -7.12 31.45 -8.35
C GLU A 29 -7.59 32.91 -8.32
N ILE A 30 -8.90 33.14 -8.46
CA ILE A 30 -9.53 34.46 -8.25
C ILE A 30 -9.32 34.94 -6.80
N ASP A 31 -9.42 34.03 -5.83
CA ASP A 31 -9.16 34.31 -4.41
C ASP A 31 -7.66 34.44 -4.05
N GLY A 32 -6.76 34.29 -5.04
CA GLY A 32 -5.32 34.47 -4.87
C GLY A 32 -4.57 33.28 -4.25
N ALA A 33 -5.15 32.09 -4.28
CA ALA A 33 -4.52 30.87 -3.76
C ALA A 33 -3.32 30.44 -4.62
N ASN A 34 -2.21 30.09 -3.97
CA ASN A 34 -1.04 29.53 -4.63
C ASN A 34 -1.21 28.02 -4.91
N ARG A 35 -0.35 27.45 -5.77
CA ARG A 35 -0.44 26.03 -6.18
C ARG A 35 -0.35 25.06 -5.00
N TRP A 36 0.41 25.38 -3.95
CA TRP A 36 0.49 24.55 -2.76
C TRP A 36 -0.83 24.55 -1.96
N GLN A 37 -1.46 25.71 -1.81
CA GLN A 37 -2.76 25.84 -1.15
C GLN A 37 -3.84 25.05 -1.92
N GLN A 38 -3.84 25.13 -3.24
CA GLN A 38 -4.72 24.34 -4.10
C GLN A 38 -4.49 22.83 -3.90
N THR A 39 -3.24 22.38 -3.83
CA THR A 39 -2.92 20.96 -3.57
C THR A 39 -3.47 20.49 -2.23
N TRP A 40 -3.27 21.26 -1.16
CA TRP A 40 -3.69 20.88 0.19
C TRP A 40 -5.20 20.97 0.43
N HIS A 41 -5.88 21.95 -0.18
CA HIS A 41 -7.28 22.25 0.15
C HIS A 41 -8.27 21.84 -0.95
N ILE A 42 -7.82 21.58 -2.17
CA ILE A 42 -8.68 21.17 -3.29
C ILE A 42 -8.27 19.77 -3.74
N THR A 43 -7.03 19.62 -4.22
CA THR A 43 -6.58 18.38 -4.86
C THR A 43 -6.62 17.19 -3.90
N LEU A 44 -5.93 17.29 -2.76
CA LEU A 44 -5.80 16.20 -1.80
C LEU A 44 -7.15 15.79 -1.19
N PRO A 45 -8.03 16.72 -0.76
CA PRO A 45 -9.38 16.36 -0.32
C PRO A 45 -10.22 15.73 -1.43
N ALA A 46 -10.13 16.20 -2.67
CA ALA A 46 -10.95 15.68 -3.77
C ALA A 46 -10.58 14.25 -4.17
N ILE A 47 -9.28 13.89 -4.18
CA ILE A 47 -8.83 12.52 -4.52
C ILE A 47 -8.66 11.60 -3.30
N ARG A 48 -9.01 12.09 -2.10
CA ARG A 48 -8.90 11.35 -0.85
C ARG A 48 -9.53 9.95 -0.88
N PRO A 49 -10.76 9.75 -1.38
CA PRO A 49 -11.33 8.40 -1.45
C PRO A 49 -10.47 7.44 -2.29
N THR A 50 -9.92 7.91 -3.41
CA THR A 50 -9.01 7.11 -4.23
C THR A 50 -7.71 6.75 -3.49
N ILE A 51 -7.09 7.72 -2.79
CA ILE A 51 -5.90 7.47 -1.97
C ILE A 51 -6.18 6.37 -0.94
N ILE A 52 -7.33 6.44 -0.27
CA ILE A 52 -7.70 5.49 0.78
C ILE A 52 -7.92 4.08 0.20
N VAL A 53 -8.63 3.95 -0.91
CA VAL A 53 -8.85 2.65 -1.56
C VAL A 53 -7.51 2.04 -1.98
N LEU A 54 -6.66 2.83 -2.65
CA LEU A 54 -5.32 2.36 -3.05
C LEU A 54 -4.44 2.01 -1.85
N PHE A 55 -4.57 2.75 -0.74
CA PHE A 55 -3.86 2.46 0.49
C PHE A 55 -4.30 1.11 1.08
N ILE A 56 -5.60 0.84 1.14
CA ILE A 56 -6.14 -0.45 1.62
C ILE A 56 -5.61 -1.61 0.76
N LEU A 57 -5.65 -1.45 -0.57
CA LEU A 57 -5.11 -2.47 -1.48
C LEU A 57 -3.59 -2.66 -1.29
N SER A 58 -2.84 -1.57 -1.08
CA SER A 58 -1.39 -1.63 -0.88
C SER A 58 -0.97 -2.34 0.41
N ILE A 59 -1.83 -2.38 1.43
CA ILE A 59 -1.56 -3.11 2.68
C ILE A 59 -1.46 -4.62 2.41
N GLY A 60 -2.32 -5.14 1.54
CA GLY A 60 -2.28 -6.54 1.13
C GLY A 60 -0.96 -6.86 0.45
N ASP A 61 -0.59 -6.06 -0.55
CA ASP A 61 0.68 -6.20 -1.25
C ASP A 61 1.87 -6.10 -0.28
N PHE A 62 1.87 -5.11 0.62
CA PHE A 62 2.97 -4.89 1.59
C PHE A 62 3.30 -6.12 2.43
N LEU A 63 2.30 -6.90 2.81
CA LEU A 63 2.55 -8.10 3.60
C LEU A 63 3.26 -9.16 2.78
N GLU A 64 2.95 -9.33 1.50
CA GLU A 64 3.60 -10.31 0.63
C GLU A 64 4.88 -9.79 -0.04
N LEU A 65 5.12 -8.49 0.06
CA LEU A 65 6.16 -7.83 -0.70
C LEU A 65 7.58 -8.24 -0.29
N GLY A 66 8.35 -8.63 -1.29
CA GLY A 66 9.79 -8.80 -1.19
C GLY A 66 10.26 -10.24 -1.04
N PHE A 67 9.37 -11.20 -0.74
CA PHE A 67 9.77 -12.62 -0.66
C PHE A 67 10.44 -13.10 -1.95
N GLU A 68 9.73 -13.03 -3.10
CA GLU A 68 10.27 -13.54 -4.37
C GLU A 68 11.57 -12.85 -4.76
N HIS A 69 11.63 -11.52 -4.63
CA HIS A 69 12.79 -10.75 -5.02
C HIS A 69 14.00 -11.05 -4.13
N MET A 70 13.80 -11.10 -2.80
CA MET A 70 14.88 -11.43 -1.87
C MET A 70 15.30 -12.88 -2.02
N PHE A 71 14.35 -13.81 -2.17
CA PHE A 71 14.63 -15.23 -2.35
C PHE A 71 15.48 -15.49 -3.60
N LEU A 72 15.19 -14.82 -4.73
CA LEU A 72 15.94 -14.96 -5.97
C LEU A 72 17.35 -14.36 -5.92
N LEU A 73 17.56 -13.32 -5.10
CA LEU A 73 18.86 -12.65 -4.96
C LEU A 73 19.71 -13.18 -3.80
N LEU A 74 19.12 -14.00 -2.92
CA LEU A 74 19.79 -14.58 -1.77
C LEU A 74 20.86 -15.59 -2.21
N ASN A 75 22.04 -15.49 -1.62
CA ASN A 75 23.13 -16.45 -1.76
C ASN A 75 23.87 -16.58 -0.42
N SER A 76 24.82 -17.52 -0.33
CA SER A 76 25.56 -17.77 0.91
C SER A 76 26.38 -16.57 1.40
N MET A 77 26.82 -15.68 0.51
CA MET A 77 27.65 -14.53 0.87
C MET A 77 26.85 -13.34 1.39
N ASN A 78 25.58 -13.20 0.97
CA ASN A 78 24.74 -12.07 1.37
C ASN A 78 23.60 -12.44 2.32
N ARG A 79 23.47 -13.73 2.72
CA ARG A 79 22.40 -14.20 3.60
C ARG A 79 22.33 -13.45 4.92
N GLU A 80 23.46 -13.12 5.55
CA GLU A 80 23.48 -12.42 6.84
C GLU A 80 22.80 -11.04 6.80
N VAL A 81 22.75 -10.39 5.64
CA VAL A 81 22.21 -9.03 5.48
C VAL A 81 20.95 -9.00 4.62
N GLY A 82 20.77 -9.99 3.74
CA GLY A 82 19.65 -10.07 2.79
C GLY A 82 18.50 -10.96 3.26
N GLU A 83 18.70 -11.80 4.28
CA GLU A 83 17.64 -12.66 4.78
C GLU A 83 16.55 -11.85 5.48
N ILE A 84 15.32 -12.00 5.00
CA ILE A 84 14.12 -11.44 5.61
C ILE A 84 13.33 -12.53 6.31
N PHE A 85 12.39 -12.10 7.15
CA PHE A 85 11.51 -12.98 7.90
C PHE A 85 10.84 -14.05 7.02
N ASP A 86 10.31 -13.66 5.86
CA ASP A 86 9.62 -14.59 4.94
C ASP A 86 10.57 -15.63 4.32
N THR A 87 11.81 -15.24 3.97
CA THR A 87 12.81 -16.18 3.44
C THR A 87 13.28 -17.18 4.49
N PHE A 88 13.41 -16.75 5.75
CA PHE A 88 13.73 -17.64 6.85
C PHE A 88 12.61 -18.66 7.09
N VAL A 89 11.36 -18.21 7.14
CA VAL A 89 10.19 -19.07 7.33
C VAL A 89 10.06 -20.09 6.21
N TYR A 90 10.35 -19.69 4.96
CA TYR A 90 10.42 -20.61 3.83
C TYR A 90 11.50 -21.67 3.99
N THR A 91 12.73 -21.29 4.34
CA THR A 91 13.82 -22.26 4.59
C THR A 91 13.48 -23.21 5.74
N ALA A 92 13.00 -22.71 6.88
CA ALA A 92 12.62 -23.54 8.01
C ALA A 92 11.43 -24.48 7.67
N GLY A 93 10.39 -23.95 7.02
CA GLY A 93 9.17 -24.68 6.72
C GLY A 93 9.33 -25.73 5.63
N ILE A 94 9.85 -25.32 4.48
CA ILE A 94 9.91 -26.13 3.26
C ILE A 94 11.21 -26.93 3.22
N GLN A 95 12.37 -26.30 3.43
CA GLN A 95 13.67 -26.98 3.26
C GLN A 95 13.99 -27.89 4.46
N ASN A 96 13.70 -27.43 5.68
CA ASN A 96 13.95 -28.21 6.91
C ASN A 96 12.73 -29.05 7.36
N GLY A 97 11.63 -29.04 6.58
CA GLY A 97 10.44 -29.84 6.85
C GLY A 97 9.58 -29.39 8.04
N GLN A 98 9.81 -28.20 8.60
CA GLN A 98 9.05 -27.68 9.75
C GLN A 98 7.72 -27.03 9.32
N LEU A 99 6.87 -27.81 8.64
CA LEU A 99 5.62 -27.32 8.04
C LEU A 99 4.71 -26.65 9.08
N SER A 100 4.58 -27.23 10.29
CA SER A 100 3.78 -26.66 11.37
C SER A 100 4.20 -25.25 11.76
N PHE A 101 5.51 -24.96 11.78
CA PHE A 101 6.04 -23.64 12.09
C PHE A 101 5.69 -22.64 10.98
N ALA A 102 5.92 -23.00 9.71
CA ALA A 102 5.60 -22.13 8.59
C ALA A 102 4.09 -21.84 8.45
N THR A 103 3.24 -22.84 8.69
CA THR A 103 1.79 -22.64 8.68
C THR A 103 1.35 -21.70 9.82
N ALA A 104 1.90 -21.85 11.03
CA ALA A 104 1.57 -20.97 12.15
C ALA A 104 1.96 -19.51 11.87
N VAL A 105 3.15 -19.29 11.29
CA VAL A 105 3.61 -17.95 10.90
C VAL A 105 2.73 -17.36 9.79
N GLY A 106 2.39 -18.15 8.76
CA GLY A 106 1.48 -17.71 7.70
C GLY A 106 0.11 -17.30 8.23
N LEU A 107 -0.44 -18.06 9.18
CA LEU A 107 -1.72 -17.77 9.81
C LEU A 107 -1.66 -16.50 10.67
N PHE A 108 -0.57 -16.30 11.42
CA PHE A 108 -0.33 -15.06 12.16
C PHE A 108 -0.25 -13.85 11.23
N LYS A 109 0.50 -13.97 10.13
CA LYS A 109 0.62 -12.91 9.12
C LYS A 109 -0.72 -12.55 8.49
N GLY A 110 -1.54 -13.55 8.16
CA GLY A 110 -2.90 -13.36 7.66
C GLY A 110 -3.80 -12.64 8.67
N LEU A 111 -3.67 -12.97 9.96
CA LEU A 111 -4.43 -12.31 11.02
C LEU A 111 -4.02 -10.84 11.19
N VAL A 112 -2.72 -10.55 11.19
CA VAL A 112 -2.20 -9.17 11.19
C VAL A 112 -2.70 -8.40 9.97
N GLY A 113 -2.67 -9.01 8.79
CA GLY A 113 -3.17 -8.38 7.58
C GLY A 113 -4.66 -8.08 7.61
N LEU A 114 -5.46 -9.01 8.12
CA LEU A 114 -6.88 -8.79 8.32
C LEU A 114 -7.15 -7.63 9.27
N ILE A 115 -6.41 -7.54 10.39
CA ILE A 115 -6.52 -6.40 11.32
C ILE A 115 -6.16 -5.08 10.63
N LEU A 116 -5.08 -5.05 9.84
CA LEU A 116 -4.66 -3.84 9.12
C LEU A 116 -5.70 -3.40 8.08
N VAL A 117 -6.22 -4.34 7.28
CA VAL A 117 -7.24 -4.06 6.26
C VAL A 117 -8.55 -3.59 6.89
N VAL A 118 -9.03 -4.30 7.92
CA VAL A 118 -10.26 -3.90 8.63
C VAL A 118 -10.07 -2.57 9.34
N GLY A 119 -8.91 -2.33 9.94
CA GLY A 119 -8.56 -1.07 10.61
C GLY A 119 -8.53 0.10 9.62
N ALA A 120 -7.86 -0.07 8.47
CA ALA A 120 -7.80 0.94 7.42
C ALA A 120 -9.19 1.24 6.83
N ASN A 121 -10.00 0.21 6.55
CA ASN A 121 -11.37 0.37 6.06
C ASN A 121 -12.28 1.05 7.09
N SER A 122 -12.13 0.71 8.38
CA SER A 122 -12.91 1.34 9.45
C SER A 122 -12.55 2.81 9.62
N LEU A 123 -11.26 3.14 9.50
CA LEU A 123 -10.77 4.52 9.54
C LEU A 123 -11.32 5.33 8.36
N ALA A 124 -11.34 4.74 7.16
CA ALA A 124 -11.95 5.33 5.96
C ALA A 124 -13.42 5.74 6.19
N LYS A 125 -14.24 4.80 6.68
CA LYS A 125 -15.65 5.05 7.00
C LYS A 125 -15.83 6.15 8.04
N LYS A 126 -15.00 6.16 9.08
CA LYS A 126 -15.05 7.18 10.15
C LYS A 126 -14.75 8.59 9.62
N PHE A 127 -14.02 8.68 8.53
CA PHE A 127 -13.64 9.90 7.87
C PHE A 127 -14.64 10.40 6.81
N GLY A 128 -15.78 9.72 6.66
CA GLY A 128 -16.88 10.12 5.79
C GLY A 128 -16.77 9.64 4.34
N GLU A 129 -15.78 8.79 4.05
CA GLU A 129 -15.54 8.26 2.70
C GLU A 129 -16.24 6.91 2.53
N GLU A 130 -16.73 6.62 1.31
CA GLU A 130 -17.27 5.30 0.98
C GLU A 130 -16.16 4.25 1.15
N GLY A 131 -16.37 3.33 2.10
CA GLY A 131 -15.48 2.19 2.31
C GLY A 131 -15.57 1.18 1.17
N VAL A 132 -14.62 0.25 1.12
CA VAL A 132 -14.64 -0.88 0.15
C VAL A 132 -15.72 -1.92 0.50
N TYR A 133 -16.21 -1.87 1.75
CA TYR A 133 -17.32 -2.65 2.31
C TYR A 133 -18.24 -1.73 3.08
#